data_AF-A0A2L2N5S4-F1
#
_entry.id   AF-A0A2L2N5S4-F1
#
_cell.length_a   1.000
_cell.length_b   1.000
_cell.length_c   1.000
_cell.angle_alpha   90.00
_cell.angle_beta   90.00
_cell.angle_gamma   90.00
#
_symmetry.space_group_name_H-M   'P 1'
#
loop_
_entity.id
_entity.type
_entity.pdbx_description
1 polymer ?
#
loop_
_entity_poly.entity_id
_entity_poly.type
_entity_poly.pdbx_seq_one_letter_code
_entity_poly.pdbx_strand_id
1 'polypeptide(L)'
;MKTELKAKFLQHILNKKKNEEGFTLIELLVVIIIIGILSAIALPSFLNQANKAKQSEAKTYIGSMNRAQQAFYLEKNAFAAQADIGNLGLGIATQTTNYTYAIAGGGASSTLVTNQAATVVALAPLKSYIGGAGVVTQSGTGEATTIATLCEADKAKVNSGADVTTITGAVTCPANFSSLSK
;
A
#
# COMPACT_ATOMS: atom_id res chain seq x y z
N MET A 1 54.27 51.74 25.88
CA MET A 1 52.94 51.09 25.85
C MET A 1 53.14 49.59 25.65
N LYS A 2 52.37 48.72 26.31
CA LYS A 2 52.01 47.34 25.87
C LYS A 2 52.70 46.08 26.47
N THR A 3 53.49 46.12 27.54
CA THR A 3 53.91 44.85 28.22
C THR A 3 52.82 44.30 29.13
N GLU A 4 52.24 45.14 29.99
CA GLU A 4 51.08 44.81 30.85
C GLU A 4 49.86 44.30 30.06
N LEU A 5 49.56 44.96 28.94
CA LEU A 5 48.43 44.61 28.08
C LEU A 5 48.67 43.27 27.38
N LYS A 6 49.89 42.99 26.93
CA LYS A 6 50.28 41.68 26.41
C LYS A 6 50.13 40.58 27.46
N ALA A 7 50.54 40.84 28.70
CA ALA A 7 50.42 39.88 29.79
C ALA A 7 48.94 39.58 30.13
N LYS A 8 48.10 40.61 30.31
CA LYS A 8 46.66 40.43 30.56
C LYS A 8 45.92 39.79 29.39
N PHE A 9 46.31 40.09 28.15
CA PHE A 9 45.72 39.47 26.96
C PHE A 9 46.09 37.98 26.84
N LEU A 10 47.35 37.62 27.08
CA LEU A 10 47.76 36.21 27.14
C LEU A 10 47.03 35.46 28.26
N GLN A 11 46.89 36.09 29.43
CA GLN A 11 46.20 35.49 30.58
C GLN A 11 44.71 35.28 30.29
N HIS A 12 44.06 36.20 29.56
CA HIS A 12 42.68 36.06 29.13
C HIS A 12 42.49 34.93 28.10
N ILE A 13 43.39 34.77 27.13
CA ILE A 13 43.34 33.67 26.16
C ILE A 13 43.61 32.32 26.82
N LEU A 14 44.59 32.23 27.72
CA LEU A 14 44.92 31.00 28.45
C LEU A 14 43.78 30.58 29.39
N ASN A 15 43.06 31.53 29.99
CA ASN A 15 41.92 31.23 30.86
C ASN A 15 40.63 30.88 30.09
N LYS A 16 40.50 31.29 28.83
CA LYS A 16 39.36 30.97 27.95
C LYS A 16 39.39 29.53 27.43
N LYS A 17 40.57 28.88 27.40
CA LYS A 17 40.77 27.51 26.90
C LYS A 17 40.30 26.39 27.86
N LYS A 18 39.84 26.73 29.07
CA LYS A 18 39.44 25.75 30.09
C LYS A 18 38.00 25.25 29.98
N ASN A 19 37.18 25.85 29.11
CA ASN A 19 35.73 25.58 29.05
C ASN A 19 35.22 25.08 27.68
N GLU A 20 36.10 24.74 26.74
CA GLU A 20 35.71 24.11 25.48
C GLU A 20 36.09 22.63 25.52
N GLU A 21 35.36 21.87 26.35
CA GLU A 21 35.40 20.41 26.32
C GLU A 21 34.70 19.93 25.04
N GLY A 22 35.46 19.38 24.10
CA GLY A 22 34.92 18.77 22.89
C GLY A 22 34.35 17.38 23.17
N PHE A 23 33.35 16.95 22.38
CA PHE A 23 32.85 15.57 22.41
C PHE A 23 34.01 14.58 22.23
N THR A 24 34.07 13.59 23.10
CA THR A 24 35.06 12.52 23.01
C THR A 24 34.67 11.55 21.90
N LEU A 25 35.68 10.91 21.26
CA LEU A 25 35.43 9.87 20.26
C LEU A 25 34.65 8.68 20.84
N ILE A 26 34.84 8.39 22.14
CA ILE A 26 34.14 7.30 22.82
C ILE A 26 32.65 7.63 23.04
N GLU A 27 32.30 8.89 23.35
CA GLU A 27 30.90 9.30 23.46
C GLU A 27 30.18 9.15 22.12
N LEU A 28 30.82 9.60 21.03
CA LEU A 28 30.24 9.45 19.70
C LEU A 28 30.09 7.96 19.32
N LEU A 29 31.07 7.13 19.68
CA LEU A 29 31.04 5.68 19.46
C LEU A 29 29.88 5.00 20.21
N VAL A 30 29.64 5.35 21.48
CA VAL A 30 28.52 4.78 22.24
C VAL A 30 27.17 5.23 21.64
N VAL A 31 27.06 6.49 21.21
CA VAL A 31 25.82 6.99 20.58
C VAL A 31 25.51 6.23 19.29
N ILE A 32 26.49 6.02 18.40
CA ILE A 32 26.25 5.28 17.15
C ILE A 32 25.89 3.81 17.42
N ILE A 33 26.42 3.22 18.48
CA ILE A 33 26.07 1.86 18.91
C ILE A 33 24.61 1.81 19.36
N ILE A 34 24.17 2.76 20.20
CA ILE A 34 22.80 2.80 20.69
C ILE A 34 21.81 3.02 19.53
N ILE A 35 22.04 4.01 18.66
CA ILE A 35 21.15 4.23 17.50
C ILE A 35 21.18 3.05 16.52
N GLY A 36 22.32 2.35 16.42
CA GLY A 36 22.45 1.14 15.60
C GLY A 36 21.56 0.01 16.10
N ILE A 37 21.57 -0.26 17.41
CA ILE A 37 20.72 -1.27 18.04
C ILE A 37 19.24 -0.92 17.88
N LEU A 38 18.86 0.34 18.17
CA LEU A 38 17.47 0.80 18.04
C LEU A 38 16.98 0.71 16.58
N SER A 39 17.83 1.11 15.62
CA SER A 39 17.50 1.08 14.20
C SER A 39 17.32 -0.35 13.67
N ALA A 40 18.14 -1.31 14.13
CA ALA A 40 18.02 -2.71 13.72
C ALA A 40 16.66 -3.32 14.07
N ILE A 41 16.07 -2.93 15.21
CA ILE A 41 14.76 -3.42 15.66
C ILE A 41 13.62 -2.63 15.00
N ALA A 42 13.77 -1.30 14.91
CA ALA A 42 12.70 -0.41 14.45
C ALA A 42 12.49 -0.44 12.92
N LEU A 43 13.57 -0.53 12.14
CA LEU A 43 13.54 -0.45 10.68
C LEU A 43 12.64 -1.51 10.01
N PRO A 44 12.71 -2.82 10.33
CA PRO A 44 11.84 -3.81 9.69
C PRO A 44 10.36 -3.55 10.00
N SER A 45 10.03 -3.10 11.22
CA SER A 45 8.67 -2.73 11.61
C SER A 45 8.18 -1.51 10.82
N PHE A 46 9.02 -0.48 10.68
CA PHE A 46 8.70 0.72 9.91
C PHE A 46 8.44 0.40 8.43
N LEU A 47 9.29 -0.41 7.80
CA LEU A 47 9.10 -0.84 6.41
C LEU A 47 7.81 -1.65 6.22
N ASN A 48 7.47 -2.52 7.17
CA ASN A 48 6.21 -3.25 7.14
C ASN A 48 4.99 -2.32 7.25
N GLN A 49 5.04 -1.31 8.12
CA GLN A 49 3.98 -0.30 8.25
C GLN A 49 3.83 0.53 6.96
N ALA A 50 4.95 0.96 6.36
CA ALA A 50 4.93 1.64 5.08
C ALA A 50 4.29 0.77 3.97
N ASN A 51 4.61 -0.53 3.95
CA ASN A 51 3.99 -1.47 3.00
C ASN A 51 2.49 -1.67 3.26
N LYS A 52 2.05 -1.72 4.53
CA LYS A 52 0.62 -1.76 4.88
C LYS A 52 -0.12 -0.49 4.45
N ALA A 53 0.50 0.69 4.60
CA ALA A 53 -0.07 1.95 4.13
C ALA A 53 -0.27 1.93 2.60
N LYS A 54 0.74 1.48 1.84
CA LYS A 54 0.63 1.28 0.38
C LYS A 54 -0.47 0.27 0.02
N GLN A 55 -0.58 -0.84 0.74
CA GLN A 55 -1.62 -1.85 0.53
C GLN A 55 -3.04 -1.34 0.83
N SER A 56 -3.18 -0.40 1.77
CA SER A 56 -4.47 0.24 2.08
C SER A 56 -5.05 1.04 0.91
N GLU A 57 -4.18 1.57 0.04
CA GLU A 57 -4.57 2.23 -1.21
C GLU A 57 -5.30 1.26 -2.13
N ALA A 58 -4.66 0.12 -2.45
CA ALA A 58 -5.24 -0.93 -3.28
C ALA A 58 -6.54 -1.49 -2.70
N LYS A 59 -6.57 -1.76 -1.38
CA LYS A 59 -7.77 -2.23 -0.69
C LYS A 59 -8.95 -1.26 -0.86
N THR A 60 -8.69 0.03 -0.67
CA THR A 60 -9.71 1.07 -0.81
C THR A 60 -10.20 1.18 -2.25
N TYR A 61 -9.27 1.19 -3.21
CA TYR A 61 -9.60 1.38 -4.63
C TYR A 61 -10.40 0.19 -5.17
N ILE A 62 -9.97 -1.05 -4.90
CA ILE A 62 -10.72 -2.24 -5.33
C ILE A 62 -12.10 -2.31 -4.66
N GLY A 63 -12.20 -1.96 -3.37
CA GLY A 63 -13.50 -1.86 -2.70
C GLY A 63 -14.42 -0.82 -3.33
N SER A 64 -13.88 0.34 -3.75
CA SER A 64 -14.64 1.36 -4.47
C SER A 64 -15.01 0.93 -5.89
N MET A 65 -14.11 0.24 -6.60
CA MET A 65 -14.39 -0.36 -7.91
C MET A 65 -15.52 -1.37 -7.82
N ASN A 66 -15.54 -2.24 -6.83
CA ASN A 66 -16.66 -3.19 -6.63
C ASN A 66 -18.00 -2.47 -6.45
N ARG A 67 -18.07 -1.46 -5.57
CA ARG A 67 -19.30 -0.69 -5.36
C ARG A 67 -19.73 0.03 -6.62
N ALA A 68 -18.79 0.63 -7.35
CA ALA A 68 -19.08 1.30 -8.61
C ALA A 68 -19.55 0.31 -9.68
N GLN A 69 -18.98 -0.89 -9.75
CA GLN A 69 -19.43 -1.95 -10.66
C GLN A 69 -20.85 -2.40 -10.34
N GLN A 70 -21.20 -2.55 -9.06
CA GLN A 70 -22.58 -2.86 -8.66
C GLN A 70 -23.54 -1.73 -9.05
N ALA A 71 -23.20 -0.47 -8.79
CA ALA A 71 -24.01 0.68 -9.20
C ALA A 71 -24.16 0.78 -10.73
N PHE A 72 -23.07 0.59 -11.45
CA PHE A 72 -23.05 0.61 -12.92
C PHE A 72 -23.93 -0.51 -13.49
N TYR A 73 -23.91 -1.70 -12.89
CA TYR A 73 -24.82 -2.78 -13.27
C TYR A 73 -26.29 -2.43 -13.02
N LEU A 74 -26.62 -1.80 -11.88
CA LEU A 74 -27.99 -1.38 -11.58
C LEU A 74 -28.51 -0.33 -12.57
N GLU A 75 -27.64 0.54 -13.08
CA GLU A 75 -28.03 1.58 -14.04
C GLU A 75 -28.04 1.10 -15.49
N LYS A 76 -27.11 0.21 -15.87
CA LYS A 76 -26.85 -0.15 -17.27
C LYS A 76 -27.16 -1.61 -17.62
N ASN A 77 -27.53 -2.43 -16.63
CA ASN A 77 -27.69 -3.88 -16.76
C ASN A 77 -26.46 -4.58 -17.38
N ALA A 78 -25.28 -4.04 -17.12
CA ALA A 78 -24.00 -4.56 -17.58
C ALA A 78 -22.90 -4.11 -16.62
N PHE A 79 -21.83 -4.89 -16.47
CA PHE A 79 -20.63 -4.42 -15.77
C PHE A 79 -19.75 -3.61 -16.71
N ALA A 80 -19.03 -2.62 -16.20
CA ALA A 80 -18.07 -1.87 -16.99
C ALA A 80 -16.90 -2.78 -17.37
N ALA A 81 -16.51 -2.78 -18.64
CA ALA A 81 -15.29 -3.46 -19.10
C ALA A 81 -14.06 -2.56 -18.89
N GLN A 82 -12.87 -3.07 -19.18
CA GLN A 82 -11.62 -2.30 -19.05
C GLN A 82 -11.63 -0.98 -19.84
N ALA A 83 -12.22 -1.00 -21.05
CA ALA A 83 -12.35 0.20 -21.88
C ALA A 83 -13.23 1.28 -21.22
N ASP A 84 -14.15 0.88 -20.35
CA ASP A 84 -15.14 1.72 -19.70
C ASP A 84 -14.79 2.04 -18.23
N ILE A 85 -13.56 1.75 -17.79
CA ILE A 85 -13.14 2.00 -16.40
C ILE A 85 -13.36 3.44 -15.95
N GLY A 86 -13.22 4.41 -16.87
CA GLY A 86 -13.50 5.82 -16.62
C GLY A 86 -14.98 6.14 -16.38
N ASN A 87 -15.89 5.33 -16.93
CA ASN A 87 -17.33 5.50 -16.76
C ASN A 87 -17.81 5.12 -15.36
N LEU A 88 -16.98 4.44 -14.56
CA LEU A 88 -17.25 4.20 -13.14
C LEU A 88 -17.23 5.48 -12.29
N GLY A 89 -16.72 6.60 -12.82
CA GLY A 89 -16.77 7.91 -12.17
C GLY A 89 -15.95 8.02 -10.88
N LEU A 90 -15.02 7.08 -10.64
CA LEU A 90 -14.27 6.99 -9.39
C LEU A 90 -13.11 7.98 -9.28
N GLY A 91 -12.69 8.60 -10.40
CA GLY A 91 -11.51 9.47 -10.43
C GLY A 91 -10.20 8.78 -10.06
N ILE A 92 -10.17 7.44 -10.07
CA ILE A 92 -8.95 6.66 -9.79
C ILE A 92 -8.04 6.65 -11.01
N ALA A 93 -6.75 6.84 -10.80
CA ALA A 93 -5.76 6.59 -11.83
C ALA A 93 -5.66 5.07 -12.07
N THR A 94 -5.59 4.65 -13.34
CA THR A 94 -5.39 3.23 -13.71
C THR A 94 -4.01 2.71 -13.31
N GLN A 95 -3.09 3.59 -12.96
CA GLN A 95 -1.81 3.25 -12.37
C GLN A 95 -1.39 4.32 -11.36
N THR A 96 -0.94 3.87 -10.21
CA THR A 96 -0.28 4.68 -9.19
C THR A 96 1.16 4.21 -9.06
N THR A 97 1.92 4.80 -8.13
CA THR A 97 3.31 4.39 -7.89
C THR A 97 3.43 2.91 -7.48
N ASN A 98 2.42 2.38 -6.80
CA ASN A 98 2.48 1.04 -6.20
C ASN A 98 1.69 -0.01 -6.99
N TYR A 99 0.55 0.39 -7.58
CA TYR A 99 -0.41 -0.54 -8.18
C TYR A 99 -0.84 -0.12 -9.58
N THR A 100 -1.12 -1.11 -10.43
CA THR A 100 -1.88 -0.96 -11.68
C THR A 100 -3.25 -1.57 -11.48
N TYR A 101 -4.28 -0.78 -11.80
CA TYR A 101 -5.68 -1.12 -11.67
C TYR A 101 -6.25 -1.49 -13.03
N ALA A 102 -6.89 -2.65 -13.10
CA ALA A 102 -7.51 -3.14 -14.32
C ALA A 102 -8.80 -3.88 -14.00
N ILE A 103 -9.69 -3.93 -14.97
CA ILE A 103 -10.89 -4.73 -15.00
C ILE A 103 -10.65 -5.88 -15.97
N ALA A 104 -11.00 -7.09 -15.55
CA ALA A 104 -11.07 -8.26 -16.41
C ALA A 104 -12.51 -8.77 -16.47
N GLY A 105 -12.95 -9.11 -17.68
CA GLY A 105 -14.36 -9.40 -17.96
C GLY A 105 -15.19 -8.12 -18.08
N GLY A 106 -16.44 -8.19 -17.62
CA GLY A 106 -17.43 -7.13 -17.81
C GLY A 106 -17.97 -7.07 -19.25
N GLY A 107 -18.68 -5.99 -19.56
CA GLY A 107 -19.39 -5.80 -20.82
C GLY A 107 -20.83 -6.31 -20.79
N ALA A 108 -21.54 -6.08 -21.91
CA ALA A 108 -22.91 -6.55 -22.09
C ALA A 108 -22.98 -8.08 -21.95
N SER A 109 -24.00 -8.58 -21.24
CA SER A 109 -24.23 -10.01 -20.96
C SER A 109 -23.24 -10.69 -20.00
N SER A 110 -22.27 -9.95 -19.43
CA SER A 110 -21.40 -10.50 -18.39
C SER A 110 -22.11 -10.52 -17.04
N THR A 111 -22.12 -11.68 -16.38
CA THR A 111 -22.67 -11.86 -15.03
C THR A 111 -21.63 -11.69 -13.93
N LEU A 112 -20.37 -11.46 -14.31
CA LEU A 112 -19.23 -11.40 -13.39
C LEU A 112 -18.13 -10.49 -13.94
N VAL A 113 -17.62 -9.62 -13.09
CA VAL A 113 -16.48 -8.75 -13.38
C VAL A 113 -15.42 -8.88 -12.29
N THR A 114 -14.16 -8.83 -12.70
CA THR A 114 -13.02 -8.85 -11.80
C THR A 114 -12.29 -7.51 -11.87
N ASN A 115 -12.21 -6.80 -10.75
CA ASN A 115 -11.33 -5.66 -10.55
C ASN A 115 -10.00 -6.17 -9.97
N GLN A 116 -8.87 -5.72 -10.49
CA GLN A 116 -7.54 -6.21 -10.15
C GLN A 116 -6.63 -5.06 -9.77
N ALA A 117 -5.88 -5.20 -8.69
CA ALA A 117 -4.77 -4.33 -8.32
C ALA A 117 -3.48 -5.15 -8.32
N ALA A 118 -2.75 -5.07 -9.43
CA ALA A 118 -1.46 -5.70 -9.61
C ALA A 118 -0.36 -4.77 -9.09
N THR A 119 0.67 -5.32 -8.46
CA THR A 119 1.85 -4.52 -8.08
C THR A 119 2.58 -4.03 -9.34
N VAL A 120 2.96 -2.75 -9.40
CA VAL A 120 3.71 -2.20 -10.56
C VAL A 120 5.08 -2.84 -10.67
N VAL A 121 5.74 -3.04 -9.52
CA VAL A 121 7.04 -3.70 -9.44
C VAL A 121 6.84 -5.16 -9.06
N ALA A 122 7.23 -6.06 -9.96
CA ALA A 122 6.99 -7.50 -9.82
C ALA A 122 7.62 -8.12 -8.56
N LEU A 123 8.62 -7.49 -7.96
CA LEU A 123 9.25 -7.93 -6.70
C LEU A 123 9.09 -6.86 -5.60
N ALA A 124 7.97 -6.14 -5.59
CA ALA A 124 7.63 -5.31 -4.44
C ALA A 124 7.16 -6.18 -3.27
N PRO A 125 7.51 -5.83 -2.01
CA PRO A 125 7.00 -6.48 -0.79
C PRO A 125 5.54 -6.10 -0.50
N LEU A 126 4.70 -6.17 -1.53
CA LEU A 126 3.29 -5.80 -1.52
C LEU A 126 2.45 -7.00 -1.96
N LYS A 127 1.24 -7.10 -1.40
CA LYS A 127 0.22 -8.07 -1.80
C LYS A 127 -0.59 -7.54 -2.96
N SER A 128 -1.04 -8.43 -3.84
CA SER A 128 -2.04 -8.13 -4.88
C SER A 128 -3.45 -8.20 -4.30
N TYR A 129 -4.38 -7.45 -4.88
CA TYR A 129 -5.79 -7.43 -4.47
C TYR A 129 -6.70 -7.69 -5.67
N ILE A 130 -7.78 -8.42 -5.43
CA ILE A 130 -8.79 -8.75 -6.43
C ILE A 130 -10.17 -8.43 -5.85
N GLY A 131 -11.03 -7.80 -6.63
CA GLY A 131 -12.42 -7.56 -6.31
C GLY A 131 -13.31 -8.24 -7.32
N GLY A 132 -14.23 -9.09 -6.89
CA GLY A 132 -15.27 -9.63 -7.77
C GLY A 132 -16.57 -8.89 -7.54
N ALA A 133 -17.29 -8.57 -8.61
CA ALA A 133 -18.70 -8.22 -8.54
C ALA A 133 -19.47 -9.08 -9.54
N GLY A 134 -20.62 -9.60 -9.14
CA GLY A 134 -21.39 -10.48 -10.01
C GLY A 134 -22.85 -10.59 -9.60
N VAL A 135 -23.66 -11.08 -10.51
CA VAL A 135 -25.10 -11.26 -10.33
C VAL A 135 -25.36 -12.67 -9.82
N VAL A 136 -26.08 -12.77 -8.72
CA VAL A 136 -26.55 -14.04 -8.17
C VAL A 136 -28.07 -14.02 -8.03
N THR A 137 -28.71 -15.11 -8.43
CA THR A 137 -30.13 -15.32 -8.19
C THR A 137 -30.33 -15.89 -6.80
N GLN A 138 -31.11 -15.22 -5.97
CA GLN A 138 -31.35 -15.67 -4.61
C GLN A 138 -32.27 -16.90 -4.61
N SER A 139 -31.80 -17.96 -3.95
CA SER A 139 -32.57 -19.20 -3.79
C SER A 139 -33.83 -18.93 -2.97
N GLY A 140 -35.01 -19.18 -3.55
CA GLY A 140 -36.31 -19.04 -2.89
C GLY A 140 -37.18 -17.89 -3.40
N THR A 141 -36.59 -16.81 -3.92
CA THR A 141 -37.35 -15.67 -4.50
C THR A 141 -37.17 -15.53 -6.01
N GLY A 142 -36.10 -16.10 -6.57
CA GLY A 142 -35.78 -15.95 -8.00
C GLY A 142 -35.27 -14.55 -8.37
N GLU A 143 -35.06 -13.69 -7.38
CA GLU A 143 -34.59 -12.32 -7.59
C GLU A 143 -33.09 -12.29 -7.88
N ALA A 144 -32.70 -11.56 -8.93
CA ALA A 144 -31.31 -11.31 -9.25
C ALA A 144 -30.77 -10.15 -8.39
N THR A 145 -29.69 -10.41 -7.66
CA THR A 145 -29.02 -9.42 -6.81
C THR A 145 -27.53 -9.38 -7.15
N THR A 146 -26.90 -8.22 -7.00
CA THR A 146 -25.45 -8.10 -7.21
C THR A 146 -24.72 -8.30 -5.89
N ILE A 147 -23.79 -9.26 -5.84
CA ILE A 147 -22.86 -9.43 -4.72
C ILE A 147 -21.46 -9.01 -5.13
N ALA A 148 -20.65 -8.67 -4.14
CA ALA A 148 -19.24 -8.37 -4.36
C ALA A 148 -18.37 -9.05 -3.30
N THR A 149 -17.18 -9.46 -3.71
CA THR A 149 -16.13 -9.99 -2.83
C THR A 149 -14.86 -9.19 -3.01
N LEU A 150 -14.08 -9.04 -1.94
CA LEU A 150 -12.77 -8.42 -1.97
C LEU A 150 -11.79 -9.45 -1.43
N CYS A 151 -10.71 -9.68 -2.16
CA CYS A 151 -9.73 -10.72 -1.93
C CYS A 151 -8.34 -10.11 -1.84
N GLU A 152 -7.53 -10.59 -0.89
CA GLU A 152 -6.11 -10.27 -0.80
C GLU A 152 -5.27 -11.51 -1.03
N ALA A 153 -4.11 -11.35 -1.68
CA ALA A 153 -3.16 -12.43 -1.82
C ALA A 153 -2.66 -12.88 -0.43
N ASP A 154 -2.52 -14.19 -0.23
CA ASP A 154 -2.08 -14.75 1.05
C ASP A 154 -0.66 -14.27 1.42
N LYS A 155 0.20 -14.11 0.42
CA LYS A 155 1.59 -13.66 0.54
C LYS A 155 1.89 -12.48 -0.39
N ALA A 156 2.86 -11.66 0.01
CA ALA A 156 3.42 -10.63 -0.88
C ALA A 156 4.19 -11.26 -2.03
N LYS A 157 4.24 -10.60 -3.20
CA LYS A 157 4.82 -11.17 -4.42
C LYS A 157 6.29 -11.61 -4.27
N VAL A 158 7.08 -10.88 -3.48
CA VAL A 158 8.47 -11.25 -3.10
C VAL A 158 8.62 -12.57 -2.35
N ASN A 159 7.55 -13.05 -1.70
CA ASN A 159 7.55 -14.25 -0.88
C ASN A 159 6.75 -15.38 -1.55
N SER A 160 6.89 -15.51 -2.87
CA SER A 160 6.09 -16.42 -3.71
C SER A 160 4.59 -16.11 -3.64
N GLY A 161 4.23 -14.82 -3.51
CA GLY A 161 2.84 -14.37 -3.52
C GLY A 161 2.20 -14.46 -4.90
N ALA A 162 0.89 -14.68 -4.92
CA ALA A 162 0.14 -14.80 -6.17
C ALA A 162 0.03 -13.44 -6.90
N ASP A 163 0.10 -13.50 -8.23
CA ASP A 163 -0.26 -12.35 -9.07
C ASP A 163 -1.78 -12.21 -9.16
N VAL A 164 -2.25 -11.06 -9.64
CA VAL A 164 -3.68 -10.88 -9.91
C VAL A 164 -4.16 -11.92 -10.92
N THR A 165 -5.39 -12.39 -10.70
CA THR A 165 -6.07 -13.36 -11.55
C THR A 165 -7.56 -13.01 -11.62
N THR A 166 -8.27 -13.65 -12.53
CA THR A 166 -9.71 -13.46 -12.72
C THR A 166 -10.52 -14.36 -11.82
N ILE A 167 -11.61 -13.82 -11.28
CA ILE A 167 -12.63 -14.63 -10.61
C ILE A 167 -13.47 -15.30 -11.71
N THR A 168 -13.77 -16.59 -11.54
CA THR A 168 -14.49 -17.41 -12.52
C THR A 168 -15.61 -18.20 -11.86
N GLY A 169 -16.76 -18.30 -12.51
CA GLY A 169 -17.90 -19.12 -12.07
C GLY A 169 -18.73 -18.50 -10.95
N ALA A 170 -18.13 -18.22 -9.80
CA ALA A 170 -18.80 -17.63 -8.63
C ALA A 170 -18.01 -16.43 -8.10
N VAL A 171 -18.68 -15.49 -7.42
CA VAL A 171 -18.07 -14.30 -6.80
C VAL A 171 -17.34 -14.71 -5.51
N THR A 172 -16.25 -15.46 -5.66
CA THR A 172 -15.44 -16.01 -4.56
C THR A 172 -13.96 -15.81 -4.84
N CYS A 173 -13.14 -15.75 -3.79
CA CYS A 173 -11.71 -15.58 -3.96
C CYS A 173 -11.05 -16.79 -4.66
N PRO A 174 -10.12 -16.55 -5.60
CA PRO A 174 -9.38 -17.61 -6.26
C PRO A 174 -8.33 -18.23 -5.32
N ALA A 175 -7.70 -19.34 -5.74
CA ALA A 175 -6.66 -19.98 -4.95
C ALA A 175 -5.50 -19.03 -4.62
N ASN A 176 -4.96 -19.14 -3.40
CA ASN A 176 -3.93 -18.26 -2.83
C ASN A 176 -4.40 -16.83 -2.51
N PHE A 177 -5.71 -16.62 -2.49
CA PHE A 177 -6.33 -15.38 -2.03
C PHE A 177 -7.31 -15.66 -0.89
N SER A 178 -7.25 -14.81 0.12
CA SER A 178 -8.16 -14.82 1.27
C SER A 178 -9.21 -13.72 1.13
N SER A 179 -10.45 -14.03 1.51
CA SER A 179 -11.54 -13.07 1.48
C SER A 179 -11.42 -12.03 2.60
N LEU A 180 -11.62 -10.77 2.24
CA LEU A 180 -11.72 -9.62 3.13
C LEU A 180 -13.17 -9.13 3.31
N SER A 181 -14.13 -9.71 2.59
CA SER A 181 -15.55 -9.48 2.85
C SER A 181 -15.95 -10.27 4.10
N LYS A 182 -16.09 -9.57 5.23
CA LYS A 182 -16.84 -10.08 6.39
C LYS A 182 -18.32 -9.89 6.17
#